data_AF-A0A6L6E6J4-F1
#
_entry.id   AF-A0A6L6E6J4-F1
#
_cell.length_a   1.000
_cell.length_b   1.000
_cell.length_c   1.000
_cell.angle_alpha   90.00
_cell.angle_beta   90.00
_cell.angle_gamma   90.00
#
_symmetry.space_group_name_H-M   'P 1'
#
loop_
_entity.id
_entity.type
_entity.pdbx_description
1 polymer ?
#
loop_
_entity_poly.entity_id
_entity_poly.type
_entity_poly.pdbx_seq_one_letter_code
_entity_poly.pdbx_strand_id
1 'polypeptide(L)'
;MSFFQNLSKMVSRADKKADQLADSARELAADAAKRAGDFADDASREVNKLAAQAKREGTKVVKKATKTAKAVTKDVTRKATATAKTAQTRASKAAKTVATEAKVVSKTVKSSATKAAAGVKEAITGAPNASWSVAQLRAAAKARGISGFSTMSKPQLLKALR
;
A
#
# COMPACT_ATOMS: atom_id res chain seq x y z
N MET A 1 -1.04 -112.73 20.75
CA MET A 1 -1.73 -111.99 19.67
C MET A 1 -2.37 -110.66 20.10
N SER A 2 -2.64 -110.35 21.38
CA SER A 2 -3.35 -109.12 21.79
C SER A 2 -2.60 -107.78 21.62
N PHE A 3 -1.27 -107.76 21.57
CA PHE A 3 -0.50 -106.52 21.47
C PHE A 3 -0.70 -105.79 20.13
N PHE A 4 -0.66 -106.53 19.01
CA PHE A 4 -0.84 -105.96 17.68
C PHE A 4 -2.25 -105.37 17.46
N GLN A 5 -3.29 -105.98 18.02
CA GLN A 5 -4.66 -105.43 17.94
C GLN A 5 -4.81 -104.12 18.73
N ASN A 6 -4.18 -104.00 19.90
CA ASN A 6 -4.20 -102.76 20.68
C ASN A 6 -3.41 -101.65 19.99
N LEU A 7 -2.28 -101.99 19.36
CA LEU A 7 -1.48 -101.03 18.59
C LEU A 7 -2.28 -100.48 17.39
N SER A 8 -2.96 -101.36 16.64
CA SER A 8 -3.79 -100.96 15.49
C SER A 8 -4.95 -100.04 15.89
N LYS A 9 -5.62 -100.31 17.01
CA LYS A 9 -6.67 -99.42 17.56
C LYS A 9 -6.12 -98.07 18.02
N MET A 10 -4.92 -98.04 18.55
CA MET A 10 -4.27 -96.81 18.99
C MET A 10 -3.88 -95.93 17.80
N VAL A 11 -3.33 -96.52 16.73
CA VAL A 11 -3.03 -95.81 15.47
C VAL A 11 -4.31 -95.25 14.84
N SER A 12 -5.37 -96.04 14.72
CA SER A 12 -6.65 -95.56 14.16
C SER A 12 -7.28 -94.42 14.97
N ARG A 13 -7.11 -94.41 16.31
CA ARG A 13 -7.55 -93.29 17.15
C ARG A 13 -6.67 -92.06 16.99
N ALA A 14 -5.37 -92.24 16.77
CA ALA A 14 -4.45 -91.15 16.50
C ALA A 14 -4.77 -90.49 15.16
N ASP A 15 -5.02 -91.27 14.11
CA ASP A 15 -5.41 -90.76 12.79
C ASP A 15 -6.70 -89.93 12.87
N LYS A 16 -7.74 -90.44 13.53
CA LYS A 16 -8.99 -89.68 13.73
C LYS A 16 -8.81 -88.37 14.48
N LYS A 17 -7.91 -88.34 15.47
CA LYS A 17 -7.58 -87.10 16.19
C LYS A 17 -6.79 -86.13 15.33
N ALA A 18 -5.91 -86.64 14.46
CA ALA A 18 -5.19 -85.83 13.49
C ALA A 18 -6.15 -85.19 12.47
N ASP A 19 -7.13 -85.94 11.96
CA ASP A 19 -8.16 -85.43 11.06
C ASP A 19 -9.02 -84.36 11.74
N GLN A 20 -9.49 -84.61 12.97
CA GLN A 20 -10.24 -83.62 13.75
C GLN A 20 -9.44 -82.34 14.01
N LEU A 21 -8.15 -82.48 14.32
CA LEU A 21 -7.26 -81.33 14.53
C LEU A 21 -7.07 -80.54 13.23
N ALA A 22 -6.92 -81.23 12.10
CA ALA A 22 -6.80 -80.60 10.78
C ALA A 22 -8.08 -79.85 10.39
N ASP A 23 -9.26 -80.40 10.69
CA ASP A 23 -10.54 -79.74 10.41
C ASP A 23 -10.77 -78.52 11.32
N SER A 24 -10.48 -78.62 12.61
CA SER A 24 -10.51 -77.46 13.52
C SER A 24 -9.52 -76.37 13.11
N ALA A 25 -8.33 -76.74 12.63
CA ALA A 25 -7.35 -75.78 12.12
C ALA A 25 -7.84 -75.08 10.84
N ARG A 26 -8.52 -75.81 9.93
CA ARG A 26 -9.15 -75.25 8.73
C ARG A 26 -10.29 -74.30 9.08
N GLU A 27 -11.14 -74.65 10.03
CA GLU A 27 -12.24 -73.80 10.49
C GLU A 27 -11.72 -72.52 11.14
N LEU A 28 -10.72 -72.62 12.02
CA LEU A 28 -10.07 -71.46 12.63
C LEU A 28 -9.42 -70.55 11.59
N ALA A 29 -8.76 -71.13 10.57
CA ALA A 29 -8.18 -70.38 9.47
C ALA A 29 -9.24 -69.67 8.62
N ALA A 30 -10.38 -70.33 8.36
CA ALA A 30 -11.50 -69.74 7.62
C ALA A 30 -12.14 -68.59 8.40
N ASP A 31 -12.35 -68.74 9.70
CA ASP A 31 -12.87 -67.69 10.58
C ASP A 31 -11.92 -66.50 10.68
N ALA A 32 -10.61 -66.76 10.80
CA ALA A 32 -9.60 -65.72 10.82
C ALA A 32 -9.56 -64.94 9.49
N ALA A 33 -9.65 -65.64 8.35
CA ALA A 33 -9.71 -65.02 7.03
C ALA A 33 -10.97 -64.16 6.87
N LYS A 34 -12.13 -64.65 7.34
CA LYS A 34 -13.40 -63.91 7.30
C LYS A 34 -13.33 -62.62 8.13
N ARG A 35 -12.85 -62.71 9.38
CA ARG A 35 -12.67 -61.53 10.25
C ARG A 35 -11.70 -60.52 9.67
N ALA A 36 -10.62 -60.99 9.04
CA ALA A 36 -9.68 -60.11 8.36
C ALA A 36 -10.34 -59.38 7.16
N GLY A 37 -11.19 -60.09 6.41
CA GLY A 37 -12.01 -59.51 5.34
C GLY A 37 -12.97 -58.44 5.85
N ASP A 38 -13.77 -58.78 6.88
CA ASP A 38 -14.73 -57.85 7.50
C ASP A 38 -14.03 -56.59 8.01
N PHE A 39 -12.85 -56.75 8.65
CA PHE A 39 -12.05 -55.62 9.12
C PHE A 39 -11.53 -54.75 7.97
N ALA A 40 -11.07 -55.35 6.87
CA ALA A 40 -10.61 -54.61 5.70
C ALA A 40 -11.75 -53.84 5.02
N ASP A 41 -12.95 -54.42 4.95
CA ASP A 41 -14.14 -53.77 4.41
C ASP A 41 -14.60 -52.59 5.29
N ASP A 42 -14.63 -52.78 6.61
CA ASP A 42 -14.97 -51.70 7.55
C ASP A 42 -13.96 -50.57 7.51
N ALA A 43 -12.66 -50.89 7.49
CA ALA A 43 -11.60 -49.89 7.32
C ALA A 43 -11.78 -49.11 6.02
N SER A 44 -12.08 -49.80 4.92
CA SER A 44 -12.34 -49.16 3.61
C SER A 44 -13.56 -48.24 3.65
N ARG A 45 -14.64 -48.63 4.35
CA ARG A 45 -15.83 -47.79 4.52
C ARG A 45 -15.54 -46.53 5.32
N GLU A 46 -14.82 -46.65 6.42
CA GLU A 46 -14.47 -45.49 7.27
C GLU A 46 -13.52 -44.53 6.54
N VAL A 47 -12.52 -45.04 5.81
CA VAL A 47 -11.66 -44.21 4.97
C VAL A 47 -12.48 -43.44 3.93
N ASN A 48 -13.44 -44.09 3.27
CA ASN A 48 -14.31 -43.43 2.29
C ASN A 48 -15.21 -42.37 2.92
N LYS A 49 -15.75 -42.61 4.12
CA LYS A 49 -16.52 -41.60 4.87
C LYS A 49 -15.66 -40.39 5.26
N LEU A 50 -14.45 -40.64 5.77
CA LEU A 50 -13.51 -39.58 6.15
C LEU A 50 -13.08 -38.76 4.93
N ALA A 51 -12.78 -39.41 3.80
CA ALA A 51 -12.45 -38.72 2.55
C ALA A 51 -13.62 -37.82 2.07
N ALA A 52 -14.86 -38.33 2.16
CA ALA A 52 -16.04 -37.55 1.80
C ALA A 52 -16.25 -36.35 2.74
N GLN A 53 -16.05 -36.53 4.06
CA GLN A 53 -16.13 -35.44 5.04
C GLN A 53 -15.04 -34.38 4.79
N ALA A 54 -13.80 -34.81 4.59
CA ALA A 54 -12.68 -33.92 4.30
C ALA A 54 -12.94 -33.08 3.05
N LYS A 55 -13.47 -33.68 1.98
CA LYS A 55 -13.86 -32.95 0.76
C LYS A 55 -14.95 -31.91 1.00
N ARG A 56 -15.96 -32.25 1.82
CA ARG A 56 -17.07 -31.33 2.17
C ARG A 56 -16.58 -30.17 3.01
N GLU A 57 -15.80 -30.43 4.05
CA GLU A 57 -15.23 -29.39 4.92
C GLU A 57 -14.24 -28.52 4.16
N GLY A 58 -13.36 -29.10 3.35
CA GLY A 58 -12.47 -28.36 2.46
C GLY A 58 -13.24 -27.41 1.53
N THR A 59 -14.34 -27.87 0.94
CA THR A 59 -15.21 -27.03 0.11
C THR A 59 -15.83 -25.87 0.92
N LYS A 60 -16.26 -26.10 2.16
CA LYS A 60 -16.81 -25.04 3.03
C LYS A 60 -15.75 -24.01 3.38
N VAL A 61 -14.53 -24.44 3.72
CA VAL A 61 -13.40 -23.57 4.03
C VAL A 61 -13.07 -22.69 2.83
N VAL A 62 -12.94 -23.28 1.63
CA VAL A 62 -12.69 -22.52 0.40
C VAL A 62 -13.79 -21.50 0.14
N LYS A 63 -15.08 -21.88 0.24
CA LYS A 63 -16.20 -20.93 0.06
C LYS A 63 -16.16 -19.77 1.05
N LYS A 64 -15.88 -20.04 2.33
CA LYS A 64 -15.72 -18.99 3.35
C LYS A 64 -14.55 -18.07 3.01
N ALA A 65 -13.40 -18.63 2.67
CA ALA A 65 -12.22 -17.86 2.27
C ALA A 65 -12.51 -16.96 1.06
N THR A 66 -13.18 -17.47 0.02
CA THR A 66 -13.58 -16.67 -1.15
C THR A 66 -14.54 -15.54 -0.77
N LYS A 67 -15.52 -15.80 0.11
CA LYS A 67 -16.46 -14.76 0.57
C LYS A 67 -15.75 -13.66 1.36
N THR A 68 -14.85 -14.04 2.25
CA THR A 68 -14.01 -13.11 3.02
C THR A 68 -13.13 -12.28 2.10
N ALA A 69 -12.44 -12.91 1.15
CA ALA A 69 -11.59 -12.20 0.18
C ALA A 69 -12.38 -11.16 -0.61
N LYS A 70 -13.56 -11.51 -1.14
CA LYS A 70 -14.45 -10.57 -1.85
C LYS A 70 -14.87 -9.38 -0.98
N ALA A 71 -15.19 -9.63 0.30
CA ALA A 71 -15.56 -8.57 1.23
C ALA A 71 -14.38 -7.62 1.50
N VAL A 72 -13.18 -8.17 1.75
CA VAL A 72 -11.97 -7.38 1.95
C VAL A 72 -11.64 -6.53 0.72
N THR A 73 -11.70 -7.09 -0.49
CA THR A 73 -11.48 -6.32 -1.72
C THR A 73 -12.45 -5.14 -1.83
N LYS A 74 -13.75 -5.37 -1.59
CA LYS A 74 -14.76 -4.32 -1.64
C LYS A 74 -14.51 -3.20 -0.62
N ASP A 75 -14.15 -3.57 0.60
CA ASP A 75 -13.85 -2.63 1.68
C ASP A 75 -12.60 -1.79 1.38
N VAL A 76 -11.53 -2.42 0.89
CA VAL A 76 -10.31 -1.73 0.48
C VAL A 76 -10.59 -0.74 -0.64
N THR A 77 -11.32 -1.15 -1.69
CA THR A 77 -11.72 -0.25 -2.77
C THR A 77 -12.53 0.94 -2.24
N ARG A 78 -13.51 0.69 -1.37
CA ARG A 78 -14.35 1.76 -0.79
C ARG A 78 -13.54 2.76 0.02
N LYS A 79 -12.64 2.27 0.89
CA LYS A 79 -11.76 3.13 1.69
C LYS A 79 -10.79 3.93 0.82
N ALA A 80 -10.18 3.29 -0.18
CA ALA A 80 -9.29 3.97 -1.12
C ALA A 80 -10.00 5.10 -1.88
N THR A 81 -11.22 4.85 -2.38
CA THR A 81 -12.03 5.87 -3.05
C THR A 81 -12.39 7.03 -2.12
N ALA A 82 -12.75 6.74 -0.86
CA ALA A 82 -13.08 7.78 0.12
C ALA A 82 -11.85 8.66 0.46
N THR A 83 -10.69 8.04 0.65
CA THR A 83 -9.42 8.74 0.87
C THR A 83 -9.07 9.61 -0.34
N ALA A 84 -9.19 9.09 -1.57
CA ALA A 84 -8.92 9.83 -2.80
C ALA A 84 -9.82 11.07 -2.93
N LYS A 85 -11.12 10.93 -2.68
CA LYS A 85 -12.07 12.06 -2.69
C LYS A 85 -11.71 13.13 -1.64
N THR A 86 -11.28 12.69 -0.47
CA THR A 86 -10.86 13.60 0.61
C THR A 86 -9.59 14.36 0.24
N ALA A 87 -8.60 13.67 -0.32
CA ALA A 87 -7.38 14.27 -0.83
C ALA A 87 -7.66 15.27 -1.95
N GLN A 88 -8.51 14.92 -2.92
CA GLN A 88 -8.92 15.81 -4.02
C GLN A 88 -9.59 17.08 -3.49
N THR A 89 -10.47 16.96 -2.49
CA THR A 89 -11.15 18.11 -1.88
C THR A 89 -10.17 19.03 -1.17
N ARG A 90 -9.21 18.46 -0.42
CA ARG A 90 -8.16 19.23 0.26
C ARG A 90 -7.24 19.94 -0.72
N ALA A 91 -6.79 19.24 -1.77
CA ALA A 91 -5.96 19.81 -2.83
C ALA A 91 -6.68 20.98 -3.53
N SER A 92 -7.97 20.81 -3.83
CA SER A 92 -8.78 21.85 -4.47
C SER A 92 -8.94 23.09 -3.58
N LYS A 93 -9.13 22.90 -2.27
CA LYS A 93 -9.17 24.02 -1.30
C LYS A 93 -7.82 24.72 -1.21
N ALA A 94 -6.73 23.98 -1.09
CA ALA A 94 -5.38 24.52 -1.03
C ALA A 94 -5.03 25.34 -2.28
N ALA A 95 -5.36 24.83 -3.48
CA ALA A 95 -5.13 25.54 -4.73
C ALA A 95 -5.87 26.89 -4.78
N LYS A 96 -7.11 26.97 -4.27
CA LYS A 96 -7.86 28.22 -4.19
C LYS A 96 -7.23 29.22 -3.22
N THR A 97 -6.74 28.74 -2.07
CA THR A 97 -6.03 29.59 -1.10
C THR A 97 -4.77 30.18 -1.73
N VAL A 98 -3.92 29.32 -2.32
CA VAL A 98 -2.68 29.75 -2.98
C VAL A 98 -2.96 30.75 -4.11
N ALA A 99 -3.99 30.52 -4.93
CA ALA A 99 -4.37 31.47 -5.98
C ALA A 99 -4.78 32.84 -5.41
N THR A 100 -5.46 32.86 -4.26
CA THR A 100 -5.87 34.09 -3.58
C THR A 100 -4.66 34.83 -3.00
N GLU A 101 -3.79 34.12 -2.31
CA GLU A 101 -2.54 34.67 -1.75
C GLU A 101 -1.63 35.21 -2.84
N ALA A 102 -1.43 34.47 -3.94
CA ALA A 102 -0.66 34.93 -5.08
C ALA A 102 -1.21 36.24 -5.67
N LYS A 103 -2.54 36.38 -5.73
CA LYS A 103 -3.18 37.62 -6.19
C LYS A 103 -2.91 38.78 -5.23
N VAL A 104 -2.95 38.56 -3.92
CA VAL A 104 -2.62 39.59 -2.92
C VAL A 104 -1.15 40.00 -3.04
N VAL A 105 -0.23 39.04 -3.10
CA VAL A 105 1.21 39.30 -3.26
C VAL A 105 1.47 40.10 -4.54
N SER A 106 0.85 39.72 -5.66
CA SER A 106 1.01 40.45 -6.93
C SER A 106 0.60 41.92 -6.84
N LYS A 107 -0.50 42.23 -6.14
CA LYS A 107 -0.95 43.61 -5.91
C LYS A 107 0.03 44.38 -5.05
N THR A 108 0.51 43.76 -3.97
CA THR A 108 1.49 44.37 -3.06
C THR A 108 2.80 44.67 -3.78
N VAL A 109 3.34 43.70 -4.53
CA VAL A 109 4.57 43.89 -5.32
C VAL A 109 4.40 45.01 -6.34
N LYS A 110 3.27 45.05 -7.06
CA LYS A 110 2.99 46.13 -8.02
C LYS A 110 2.93 47.51 -7.35
N SER A 111 2.25 47.62 -6.21
CA SER A 111 2.19 48.87 -5.44
C SER A 111 3.58 49.30 -4.95
N SER A 112 4.36 48.38 -4.39
CA SER A 112 5.72 48.65 -3.91
C SER A 112 6.64 49.08 -5.04
N ALA A 113 6.59 48.40 -6.20
CA ALA A 113 7.35 48.79 -7.38
C ALA A 113 6.96 50.19 -7.88
N THR A 114 5.67 50.53 -7.86
CA THR A 114 5.17 51.86 -8.24
C THR A 114 5.70 52.94 -7.29
N LYS A 115 5.65 52.69 -5.97
CA LYS A 115 6.20 53.62 -4.97
C LYS A 115 7.71 53.79 -5.11
N ALA A 116 8.43 52.70 -5.34
CA ALA A 116 9.88 52.74 -5.56
C ALA A 116 10.23 53.56 -6.81
N ALA A 117 9.51 53.37 -7.92
CA ALA A 117 9.70 54.16 -9.13
C ALA A 117 9.42 55.66 -8.92
N ALA A 118 8.38 56.00 -8.14
CA ALA A 118 8.09 57.38 -7.77
C ALA A 118 9.21 58.00 -6.92
N GLY A 119 9.70 57.29 -5.90
CA GLY A 119 10.81 57.77 -5.07
C GLY A 119 12.11 57.97 -5.84
N VAL A 120 12.40 57.09 -6.81
CA VAL A 120 13.55 57.27 -7.73
C VAL A 120 13.34 58.50 -8.60
N LYS A 121 12.14 58.73 -9.14
CA LYS A 121 11.83 59.92 -9.92
C LYS A 121 12.01 61.19 -9.09
N GLU A 122 11.47 61.24 -7.88
CA GLU A 122 11.65 62.37 -6.95
C GLU A 122 13.13 62.62 -6.60
N ALA A 123 13.93 61.57 -6.39
CA ALA A 123 15.36 61.72 -6.14
C ALA A 123 16.12 62.31 -7.34
N ILE A 124 15.59 62.16 -8.56
CA ILE A 124 16.19 62.68 -9.80
C ILE A 124 15.59 64.04 -10.20
N THR A 125 14.35 64.36 -9.79
CA THR A 125 13.63 65.57 -10.20
C THR A 125 13.32 66.57 -9.07
N GLY A 126 13.62 66.23 -7.81
CA GLY A 126 13.46 67.14 -6.67
C GLY A 126 14.30 68.41 -6.79
N ALA A 127 13.99 69.43 -5.98
CA ALA A 127 14.75 70.67 -5.96
C ALA A 127 16.24 70.38 -5.69
N PRO A 128 17.16 70.76 -6.60
CA PRO A 128 18.57 70.43 -6.47
C PRO A 128 19.14 70.95 -5.15
N ASN A 129 19.71 70.06 -4.36
CA ASN A 129 20.21 70.37 -3.03
C ASN A 129 21.60 69.74 -2.79
N ALA A 130 22.24 70.09 -1.67
CA ALA A 130 23.63 69.75 -1.42
C ALA A 130 23.95 68.23 -1.37
N SER A 131 22.94 67.38 -1.16
CA SER A 131 23.11 65.92 -1.12
C SER A 131 23.19 65.27 -2.50
N TRP A 132 22.87 65.99 -3.59
CA TRP A 132 23.02 65.48 -4.95
C TRP A 132 24.50 65.34 -5.34
N SER A 133 24.81 64.31 -6.11
CA SER A 133 26.13 64.12 -6.72
C SER A 133 26.38 65.15 -7.84
N VAL A 134 27.64 65.42 -8.16
CA VAL A 134 28.00 66.32 -9.27
C VAL A 134 27.37 65.85 -10.59
N ALA A 135 27.26 64.54 -10.80
CA ALA A 135 26.59 63.96 -11.97
C ALA A 135 25.09 64.27 -12.01
N GLN A 136 24.39 64.15 -10.88
CA GLN A 136 22.95 64.47 -10.78
C GLN A 136 22.70 65.98 -11.01
N LEU A 137 23.54 66.84 -10.42
CA LEU A 137 23.46 68.28 -10.61
C LEU A 137 23.74 68.70 -12.06
N ARG A 138 24.73 68.10 -12.72
CA ARG A 138 25.01 68.34 -14.14
C ARG A 138 23.87 67.87 -15.04
N ALA A 139 23.27 66.71 -14.73
CA ALA A 139 22.12 66.21 -15.47
C ALA A 139 20.91 67.14 -15.34
N ALA A 140 20.63 67.67 -14.14
CA ALA A 140 19.57 68.66 -13.94
C ALA A 140 19.88 70.02 -14.58
N ALA A 141 21.13 70.51 -14.52
CA ALA A 141 21.54 71.75 -15.18
C ALA A 141 21.42 71.64 -16.71
N LYS A 142 21.78 70.48 -17.28
CA LYS A 142 21.55 70.18 -18.70
C LYS A 142 20.06 70.15 -19.04
N ALA A 143 19.23 69.51 -18.22
CA ALA A 143 17.78 69.45 -18.42
C ALA A 143 17.10 70.83 -18.34
N ARG A 144 17.67 71.77 -17.58
CA ARG A 144 17.21 73.17 -17.48
C ARG A 144 17.88 74.12 -18.49
N GLY A 145 18.75 73.62 -19.37
CA GLY A 145 19.41 74.43 -20.41
C GLY A 145 20.46 75.42 -19.90
N ILE A 146 21.05 75.20 -18.72
CA ILE A 146 22.08 76.09 -18.15
C ILE A 146 23.39 75.93 -18.94
N SER A 147 23.84 76.98 -19.62
CA SER A 147 25.11 77.00 -20.36
C SER A 147 26.33 76.93 -19.43
N GLY A 148 27.37 76.20 -19.82
CA GLY A 148 28.62 76.10 -19.05
C GLY A 148 28.58 75.13 -17.85
N PHE A 149 27.50 74.35 -17.68
CA PHE A 149 27.33 73.42 -16.56
C PHE A 149 28.44 72.36 -16.41
N SER A 150 29.14 72.00 -17.50
CA SER A 150 30.20 70.99 -17.49
C SER A 150 31.46 71.43 -16.72
N THR A 151 31.72 72.74 -16.66
CA THR A 151 32.90 73.31 -15.99
C THR A 151 32.60 73.84 -14.58
N MET A 152 31.32 73.91 -14.19
CA MET A 152 30.92 74.37 -12.86
C MET A 152 31.26 73.36 -11.75
N SER A 153 31.77 73.88 -10.64
CA SER A 153 31.97 73.13 -9.39
C SER A 153 30.64 72.83 -8.69
N LYS A 154 30.65 71.87 -7.75
CA LYS A 154 29.44 71.45 -7.01
C LYS A 154 28.66 72.63 -6.38
N PRO A 155 29.30 73.60 -5.70
CA PRO A 155 28.60 74.76 -5.14
C PRO A 155 28.00 75.69 -6.20
N GLN A 156 28.69 75.87 -7.33
CA GLN A 156 28.20 76.71 -8.44
C GLN A 156 26.97 76.09 -9.11
N LEU A 157 26.98 74.78 -9.34
CA LEU A 157 25.83 74.05 -9.88
C LEU A 157 24.61 74.15 -8.97
N LEU A 158 24.79 74.06 -7.64
CA LEU A 158 23.70 74.22 -6.68
C LEU A 158 23.11 75.64 -6.70
N LYS A 159 23.96 76.66 -6.84
CA LYS A 159 23.52 78.05 -6.92
C LYS A 159 22.75 78.33 -8.22
N ALA A 160 23.19 77.75 -9.34
CA ALA A 160 22.54 77.90 -10.64
C ALA A 160 21.20 77.14 -10.76
N LEU A 161 20.98 76.15 -9.89
CA LEU A 161 19.79 75.29 -9.88
C LEU A 161 18.76 75.63 -8.80
N ARG A 162 19.05 76.64 -7.96
CA ARG A 162 18.11 77.19 -6.99
C ARG A 162 17.05 78.05 -7.66
#